data_AF-A0A9Q1CP05-F1
#
_entry.id   AF-A0A9Q1CP05-F1
#
_cell.length_a   1.000
_cell.length_b   1.000
_cell.length_c   1.000
_cell.angle_alpha   90.00
_cell.angle_beta   90.00
_cell.angle_gamma   90.00
#
_symmetry.space_group_name_H-M   'P 1'
#
loop_
_entity.id
_entity.type
_entity.pdbx_description
1 polymer ?
#
loop_
_entity_poly.entity_id
_entity_poly.type
_entity_poly.pdbx_seq_one_letter_code
_entity_poly.pdbx_strand_id
1 'polypeptide(L)'
;MDFAENYTCVPLEEVQSGYWNQEGVTLHPMVMYYRDENQTLKHHSFVAVSDDKNHNATTIFSIVKDLVPRLVKIVPSLKRVHYWTDSPTAQYRNKTIFSLVSDHHELFNGIFASWNFFEAGHGKGPCDGIGGTVKRLADEAVKREAAVIQDANDFYAWASQEREASDIEYVFVSKDDCAANAQEITKRWPSVKAIAAL
;
A
#
# COMPACT_ATOMS: atom_id res chain seq x y z
N MET A 1 -3.76 -5.35 -5.33
CA MET A 1 -3.39 -4.29 -4.37
C MET A 1 -4.11 -3.03 -4.80
N ASP A 2 -4.63 -2.26 -3.85
CA ASP A 2 -5.37 -1.04 -4.16
C ASP A 2 -5.33 -0.05 -2.99
N PHE A 3 -5.63 1.22 -3.25
CA PHE A 3 -5.85 2.19 -2.18
C PHE A 3 -7.22 1.95 -1.55
N ALA A 4 -7.28 1.86 -0.22
CA ALA A 4 -8.54 2.06 0.48
C ALA A 4 -8.82 3.56 0.56
N GLU A 5 -10.09 3.94 0.63
CA GLU A 5 -10.45 5.29 1.06
C GLU A 5 -9.75 5.61 2.38
N ASN A 6 -9.18 6.81 2.48
CA ASN A 6 -8.43 7.26 3.64
C ASN A 6 -9.23 7.03 4.92
N TYR A 7 -8.52 6.59 5.95
CA TYR A 7 -9.07 6.55 7.30
C TYR A 7 -9.08 7.96 7.86
N THR A 8 -10.22 8.40 8.36
CA THR A 8 -10.36 9.72 8.98
C THR A 8 -10.21 9.56 10.48
N CYS A 9 -9.21 10.22 11.07
CA CYS A 9 -9.02 10.20 12.52
C CYS A 9 -10.10 11.06 13.17
N VAL A 10 -11.05 10.42 13.86
CA VAL A 10 -12.13 11.10 14.57
C VAL A 10 -11.92 10.88 16.08
N PRO A 11 -11.74 11.94 16.87
CA PRO A 11 -11.64 11.81 18.32
C PRO A 11 -13.00 11.39 18.93
N LEU A 12 -12.96 10.70 20.07
CA LEU A 12 -14.18 10.26 20.78
C LEU A 12 -15.08 11.44 21.18
N GLU A 13 -14.46 12.52 21.67
CA GLU A 13 -15.12 13.79 21.96
C GLU A 13 -14.67 14.84 20.94
N GLU A 14 -15.51 15.12 19.96
CA GLU A 14 -15.21 16.12 18.95
C GLU A 14 -15.56 17.52 19.46
N VAL A 15 -14.54 18.33 19.74
CA VAL A 15 -14.72 19.77 19.96
C VAL A 15 -15.15 20.40 18.63
N GLN A 16 -16.03 21.40 18.63
CA GLN A 16 -16.59 22.01 17.40
C GLN A 16 -15.52 22.45 16.36
N SER A 17 -14.31 22.77 16.80
CA SER A 17 -13.17 23.09 15.94
C SER A 17 -12.51 21.87 15.26
N GLY A 18 -12.64 20.67 15.82
CA GLY A 18 -12.10 19.41 15.28
C GLY A 18 -12.79 18.93 14.00
N TYR A 19 -14.06 19.31 13.82
CA TYR A 19 -14.87 18.98 12.64
C TYR A 19 -14.24 19.44 11.31
N TRP A 20 -13.46 20.52 11.32
CA TRP A 20 -12.84 21.09 10.13
C TRP A 20 -11.39 20.64 9.89
N ASN A 21 -10.79 19.91 10.82
CA ASN A 21 -9.36 19.56 10.78
C ASN A 21 -9.12 18.09 11.17
N GLN A 22 -9.84 17.19 10.49
CA GLN A 22 -9.67 15.76 10.68
C GLN A 22 -8.48 15.25 9.87
N GLU A 23 -7.52 14.61 10.54
CA GLU A 23 -6.33 14.08 9.90
C GLU A 23 -6.63 12.75 9.20
N GLY A 24 -6.21 12.65 7.94
CA GLY A 24 -6.44 11.47 7.10
C GLY A 24 -5.21 10.57 7.05
N VAL A 25 -5.42 9.27 7.17
CA VAL A 25 -4.39 8.23 7.03
C VAL A 25 -4.61 7.48 5.73
N THR A 26 -3.57 7.41 4.90
CA THR A 26 -3.59 6.61 3.68
C THR A 26 -3.36 5.14 4.02
N LEU A 27 -4.26 4.27 3.52
CA LEU A 27 -4.15 2.83 3.66
C LEU A 27 -4.07 2.18 2.28
N HIS A 28 -3.09 1.30 2.11
CA HIS A 28 -2.92 0.51 0.88
C HIS A 28 -2.91 -0.98 1.21
N PRO A 29 -4.07 -1.65 1.16
CA PRO A 29 -4.14 -3.10 1.32
C PRO A 29 -3.53 -3.85 0.12
N MET A 30 -2.78 -4.89 0.44
CA MET A 30 -2.15 -5.81 -0.51
C MET A 30 -2.39 -7.24 -0.06
N VAL A 31 -2.74 -8.12 -1.01
CA VAL A 31 -2.86 -9.56 -0.75
C VAL A 31 -1.91 -10.29 -1.68
N MET A 32 -0.93 -10.96 -1.09
CA MET A 32 -0.05 -11.88 -1.82
C MET A 32 -0.69 -13.26 -1.85
N TYR A 33 -0.75 -13.87 -3.02
CA TYR A 33 -1.05 -15.30 -3.18
C TYR A 33 0.20 -16.02 -3.65
N TYR A 34 0.52 -17.15 -3.02
CA TYR A 34 1.72 -17.93 -3.32
C TYR A 34 1.49 -19.41 -3.04
N ARG A 35 2.36 -20.27 -3.57
CA ARG A 35 2.41 -21.69 -3.21
C ARG A 35 3.58 -21.93 -2.28
N ASP A 36 3.34 -22.63 -1.19
CA ASP A 36 4.40 -23.09 -0.29
C ASP A 36 5.18 -24.27 -0.89
N GLU A 37 6.15 -24.78 -0.15
CA GLU A 37 6.98 -25.94 -0.55
C GLU A 37 6.13 -27.18 -0.87
N ASN A 38 4.97 -27.32 -0.22
CA ASN A 38 4.02 -28.41 -0.41
C ASN A 38 3.03 -28.15 -1.56
N GLN A 39 3.25 -27.12 -2.39
CA GLN A 39 2.37 -26.69 -3.47
C GLN A 39 0.96 -26.24 -3.01
N THR A 40 0.79 -25.99 -1.72
CA THR A 40 -0.49 -25.54 -1.15
C THR A 40 -0.64 -24.05 -1.40
N LEU A 41 -1.81 -23.64 -1.88
CA LEU A 41 -2.12 -22.22 -2.07
C LEU A 41 -2.24 -21.54 -0.71
N LYS A 42 -1.41 -20.53 -0.49
CA LYS A 42 -1.40 -19.67 0.69
C LYS A 42 -1.63 -18.23 0.27
N HIS A 43 -2.04 -17.42 1.24
CA HIS A 43 -2.09 -15.99 1.07
C HIS A 43 -1.46 -15.31 2.29
N HIS A 44 -0.98 -14.08 2.09
CA HIS A 44 -0.48 -13.21 3.15
C HIS A 44 -0.96 -11.80 2.87
N SER A 45 -1.51 -11.15 3.90
CA SER A 45 -2.10 -9.83 3.78
C SER A 45 -1.15 -8.79 4.34
N PHE A 46 -1.00 -7.68 3.62
CA PHE A 46 -0.26 -6.51 4.08
C PHE A 46 -1.14 -5.27 4.02
N VAL A 47 -0.85 -4.30 4.87
CA VAL A 47 -1.43 -2.96 4.77
C VAL A 47 -0.31 -1.94 4.93
N ALA A 48 -0.03 -1.17 3.89
CA ALA A 48 0.81 0.00 4.04
C ALA A 48 -0.01 1.15 4.66
N VAL A 49 0.54 1.73 5.71
CA VAL A 49 0.02 2.91 6.41
C VAL A 49 0.93 4.08 6.08
N SER A 50 0.36 5.22 5.71
CA SER A 50 1.13 6.38 5.27
C SER A 50 0.48 7.71 5.67
N ASP A 51 1.33 8.69 6.00
CA ASP A 51 0.97 10.10 6.13
C ASP A 51 1.03 10.86 4.78
N ASP A 52 1.43 10.20 3.69
CA ASP A 52 1.36 10.74 2.33
C ASP A 52 -0.04 10.55 1.71
N LYS A 53 -0.69 11.66 1.37
CA LYS A 53 -2.07 11.69 0.83
C LYS A 53 -2.13 11.78 -0.70
N ASN A 54 -0.98 11.73 -1.38
CA ASN A 54 -0.88 12.04 -2.81
C ASN A 54 -1.43 10.95 -3.74
N HIS A 55 -1.61 9.71 -3.25
CA HIS A 55 -2.16 8.56 -3.98
C HIS A 55 -1.67 8.50 -5.44
N ASN A 56 -0.35 8.45 -5.62
CA ASN A 56 0.27 8.53 -6.94
C ASN A 56 1.33 7.43 -7.13
N ALA A 57 1.92 7.41 -8.32
CA ALA A 57 2.95 6.42 -8.68
C ALA A 57 4.19 6.44 -7.77
N THR A 58 4.52 7.58 -7.16
CA THR A 58 5.64 7.71 -6.21
C THR A 58 5.31 6.99 -4.90
N THR A 59 4.10 7.16 -4.39
CA THR A 59 3.62 6.41 -3.21
C THR A 59 3.66 4.91 -3.50
N ILE A 60 3.18 4.49 -4.68
CA ILE A 60 3.22 3.07 -5.10
C ILE A 60 4.65 2.54 -5.22
N PHE A 61 5.57 3.31 -5.82
CA PHE A 61 6.97 2.92 -5.91
C PHE A 61 7.60 2.74 -4.52
N SER A 62 7.26 3.63 -3.57
CA SER A 62 7.73 3.53 -2.18
C SER A 62 7.19 2.28 -1.48
N ILE A 63 5.90 1.97 -1.66
CA ILE A 63 5.27 0.75 -1.16
C ILE A 63 5.94 -0.49 -1.76
N VAL A 64 6.17 -0.53 -3.08
CA VAL A 64 6.81 -1.67 -3.74
C VAL A 64 8.25 -1.87 -3.24
N LYS A 65 9.00 -0.78 -3.00
CA LYS A 65 10.36 -0.85 -2.45
C LYS A 65 10.43 -1.49 -1.08
N ASP A 66 9.46 -1.23 -0.21
CA ASP A 66 9.37 -1.91 1.11
C ASP A 66 8.79 -3.33 0.99
N LEU A 67 7.81 -3.53 0.11
CA LEU A 67 7.09 -4.80 -0.04
C LEU A 67 7.98 -5.93 -0.56
N VAL A 68 8.71 -5.71 -1.67
CA VAL A 68 9.45 -6.80 -2.35
C VAL A 68 10.46 -7.51 -1.44
N PRO A 69 11.29 -6.80 -0.64
CA PRO A 69 12.15 -7.44 0.36
C PRO A 69 11.40 -8.34 1.35
N ARG A 70 10.15 -8.01 1.70
CA ARG A 70 9.31 -8.84 2.59
C ARG A 70 8.79 -10.07 1.87
N LEU A 71 8.40 -9.94 0.61
CA LEU A 71 7.97 -11.10 -0.19
C LEU A 71 9.09 -12.14 -0.29
N VAL A 72 10.35 -11.71 -0.41
CA VAL A 72 11.52 -12.61 -0.42
C VAL A 72 11.72 -13.31 0.92
N LYS A 73 11.41 -12.67 2.05
CA LYS A 73 11.47 -13.32 3.37
C LYS A 73 10.43 -14.44 3.49
N ILE A 74 9.24 -14.25 2.91
CA ILE A 74 8.16 -15.25 2.95
C ILE A 74 8.42 -16.37 1.92
N VAL A 75 8.90 -16.01 0.74
CA VAL A 75 9.21 -16.94 -0.35
C VAL A 75 10.67 -16.74 -0.77
N PRO A 76 11.65 -17.40 -0.10
CA PRO A 76 13.07 -17.23 -0.41
C PRO A 76 13.45 -17.56 -1.85
N SER A 77 12.67 -18.42 -2.51
CA SER A 77 12.85 -18.80 -3.91
C SER A 77 12.07 -17.91 -4.91
N LEU A 78 11.62 -16.72 -4.49
CA LEU A 78 10.84 -15.81 -5.33
C LEU A 78 11.63 -15.39 -6.58
N LYS A 79 11.09 -15.69 -7.76
CA LYS A 79 11.69 -15.32 -9.07
C LYS A 79 10.93 -14.23 -9.81
N ARG A 80 9.63 -14.11 -9.56
CA ARG A 80 8.75 -13.20 -10.27
C ARG A 80 7.59 -12.74 -9.40
N VAL A 81 7.26 -11.46 -9.48
CA VAL A 81 6.05 -10.89 -8.89
C VAL A 81 5.05 -10.52 -9.98
N HIS A 82 3.79 -10.90 -9.80
CA HIS A 82 2.70 -10.53 -10.68
C HIS A 82 1.80 -9.53 -9.96
N TYR A 83 2.00 -8.23 -10.21
CA TYR A 83 1.17 -7.19 -9.64
C TYR A 83 -0.19 -7.16 -10.35
N TRP A 84 -1.24 -6.96 -9.56
CA TRP A 84 -2.63 -6.80 -10.01
C TRP A 84 -3.24 -5.59 -9.30
N THR A 85 -3.65 -4.61 -10.09
CA THR A 85 -4.21 -3.34 -9.62
C THR A 85 -5.35 -2.86 -10.50
N ASP A 86 -6.06 -1.86 -10.04
CA ASP A 86 -6.93 -1.06 -10.89
C ASP A 86 -6.10 -0.27 -11.92
N SER A 87 -6.78 0.39 -12.86
CA SER A 87 -6.13 1.16 -13.92
C SER A 87 -6.14 2.71 -13.82
N PRO A 88 -6.33 3.39 -12.66
CA PRO A 88 -6.18 4.84 -12.60
C PRO A 88 -4.76 5.26 -13.01
N THR A 89 -4.69 6.27 -13.88
CA THR A 89 -3.44 6.70 -14.51
C THR A 89 -2.48 7.38 -13.54
N ALA A 90 -3.00 8.14 -12.56
CA ALA A 90 -2.17 8.79 -11.54
C ALA A 90 -1.38 7.80 -10.67
N GLN A 91 -1.92 6.59 -10.47
CA GLN A 91 -1.41 5.58 -9.54
C GLN A 91 -0.66 4.48 -10.28
N TYR A 92 -1.36 3.71 -11.11
CA TYR A 92 -0.86 2.43 -11.63
C TYR A 92 -0.55 2.46 -13.12
N ARG A 93 -1.37 3.15 -13.92
CA ARG A 93 -1.23 3.17 -15.39
C ARG A 93 -0.47 4.40 -15.87
N ASN A 94 0.84 4.43 -15.63
CA ASN A 94 1.72 5.52 -16.04
C ASN A 94 3.16 5.06 -16.32
N LYS A 95 3.97 6.00 -16.81
CA LYS A 95 5.37 5.79 -17.16
C LYS A 95 6.26 5.34 -15.99
N THR A 96 5.95 5.76 -14.77
CA THR A 96 6.75 5.42 -13.57
C THR A 96 6.59 3.95 -13.27
N ILE A 97 5.35 3.44 -13.27
CA ILE A 97 5.08 2.02 -13.06
C ILE A 97 5.63 1.16 -14.21
N PHE A 98 5.53 1.64 -15.45
CA PHE A 98 6.17 0.98 -16.58
C PHE A 98 7.69 0.84 -16.39
N SER A 99 8.35 1.93 -15.99
CA SER A 99 9.80 1.95 -15.76
C SER A 99 10.20 1.07 -14.57
N LEU A 100 9.40 1.09 -13.49
CA LEU A 100 9.55 0.19 -12.34
C LEU A 100 9.54 -1.28 -12.75
N VAL A 101 8.60 -1.68 -13.64
CA VAL A 101 8.52 -3.07 -14.13
C VAL A 101 9.72 -3.42 -15.01
N SER A 102 10.12 -2.50 -15.90
CA SER A 102 11.30 -2.67 -16.77
C SER A 102 12.58 -2.91 -15.95
N ASP A 103 12.79 -2.10 -14.91
CA ASP A 103 14.00 -2.14 -14.09
C ASP A 103 13.87 -3.07 -12.88
N HIS A 104 12.74 -3.76 -12.71
CA HIS A 104 12.44 -4.55 -11.51
C HIS A 104 13.52 -5.59 -11.19
N HIS A 105 14.08 -6.23 -12.23
CA HIS A 105 15.16 -7.21 -12.07
C HIS A 105 16.42 -6.57 -11.47
N GLU A 106 16.77 -5.36 -11.87
CA GLU A 106 17.91 -4.63 -11.31
C GLU A 106 17.61 -4.10 -9.91
N LEU A 107 16.42 -3.51 -9.72
CA LEU A 107 16.00 -2.90 -8.46
C LEU A 107 15.85 -3.92 -7.32
N PHE A 108 15.48 -5.16 -7.64
CA PHE A 108 15.11 -6.17 -6.66
C PHE A 108 15.90 -7.47 -6.84
N ASN A 109 17.23 -7.35 -7.00
CA ASN A 109 18.18 -8.47 -6.89
C ASN A 109 17.84 -9.69 -7.77
N GLY A 110 17.39 -9.46 -9.01
CA GLY A 110 17.11 -10.51 -9.99
C GLY A 110 15.65 -10.95 -10.07
N ILE A 111 14.74 -10.30 -9.36
CA ILE A 111 13.30 -10.63 -9.38
C ILE A 111 12.64 -9.97 -10.58
N PHE A 112 11.99 -10.74 -11.45
CA PHE A 112 11.21 -10.18 -12.55
C PHE A 112 9.84 -9.70 -12.09
N ALA A 113 9.21 -8.82 -12.87
CA ALA A 113 7.83 -8.42 -12.62
C ALA A 113 6.96 -8.44 -13.88
N SER A 114 5.66 -8.52 -13.65
CA SER A 114 4.63 -8.08 -14.60
C SER A 114 3.61 -7.25 -13.84
N TRP A 115 3.03 -6.24 -14.49
CA TRP A 115 1.94 -5.45 -13.92
C TRP A 115 0.69 -5.63 -14.76
N ASN A 116 -0.37 -6.13 -14.13
CA ASN A 116 -1.65 -6.44 -14.75
C ASN A 116 -2.72 -5.50 -14.20
N PHE A 117 -3.70 -5.19 -15.05
CA PHE A 117 -4.78 -4.27 -14.72
C PHE A 117 -6.13 -5.00 -14.77
N PHE A 118 -7.00 -4.74 -13.79
CA PHE A 118 -8.39 -5.15 -13.87
C PHE A 118 -9.18 -4.30 -14.87
N GLU A 119 -10.25 -4.86 -15.44
CA GLU A 119 -11.17 -4.11 -16.31
C GLU A 119 -12.08 -3.19 -15.51
N ALA A 120 -12.63 -2.15 -16.17
CA ALA A 120 -13.62 -1.29 -15.55
C ALA A 120 -14.86 -2.09 -15.10
N GLY A 121 -15.30 -1.91 -13.86
CA GLY A 121 -16.44 -2.64 -13.31
C GLY A 121 -16.12 -4.06 -12.83
N HIS A 122 -14.84 -4.40 -12.60
CA HIS A 122 -14.41 -5.71 -12.08
C HIS A 122 -14.96 -6.07 -10.68
N GLY A 123 -15.56 -5.11 -9.98
CA GLY A 123 -16.23 -5.31 -8.71
C GLY A 123 -15.33 -5.03 -7.52
N LYS A 124 -15.61 -5.71 -6.41
CA LYS A 124 -14.86 -5.58 -5.16
C LYS A 124 -13.87 -6.73 -5.02
N GLY A 125 -12.66 -6.42 -4.59
CA GLY A 125 -11.58 -7.38 -4.41
C GLY A 125 -11.24 -7.66 -2.94
N PRO A 126 -10.28 -8.56 -2.68
CA PRO A 126 -9.79 -8.85 -1.33
C PRO A 126 -9.27 -7.61 -0.59
N CYS A 127 -8.71 -6.65 -1.33
CA CYS A 127 -8.17 -5.41 -0.77
C CYS A 127 -9.26 -4.54 -0.13
N ASP A 128 -10.47 -4.50 -0.70
CA ASP A 128 -11.62 -3.78 -0.11
C ASP A 128 -12.01 -4.38 1.25
N GLY A 129 -12.02 -5.72 1.36
CA GLY A 129 -12.35 -6.43 2.60
C GLY A 129 -11.34 -6.15 3.72
N ILE A 130 -10.04 -6.14 3.39
CA ILE A 130 -8.98 -5.81 4.33
C ILE A 130 -9.09 -4.34 4.74
N GLY A 131 -9.18 -3.42 3.77
CA GLY A 131 -9.31 -1.99 4.04
C GLY A 131 -10.51 -1.68 4.95
N GLY A 132 -11.68 -2.26 4.65
CA GLY A 132 -12.86 -2.12 5.50
C GLY A 132 -12.69 -2.72 6.89
N THR A 133 -12.05 -3.88 7.00
CA THR A 133 -11.81 -4.56 8.30
C THR A 133 -10.89 -3.73 9.19
N VAL A 134 -9.75 -3.28 8.66
CA VAL A 134 -8.77 -2.52 9.45
C VAL A 134 -9.36 -1.18 9.91
N LYS A 135 -10.08 -0.47 9.03
CA LYS A 135 -10.75 0.79 9.42
C LYS A 135 -11.80 0.57 10.51
N ARG A 136 -12.63 -0.48 10.38
CA ARG A 136 -13.62 -0.83 11.40
C ARG A 136 -12.96 -1.17 12.75
N LEU A 137 -11.85 -1.91 12.73
CA LEU A 137 -11.13 -2.25 13.96
C LEU A 137 -10.54 -1.00 14.63
N ALA A 138 -9.99 -0.06 13.85
CA ALA A 138 -9.49 1.20 14.36
C ALA A 138 -10.63 2.02 15.01
N ASP A 139 -11.77 2.14 14.31
CA ASP A 139 -12.95 2.82 14.85
C ASP A 139 -13.47 2.18 16.13
N GLU A 140 -13.50 0.84 16.20
CA GLU A 140 -13.90 0.12 17.41
C GLU A 140 -12.93 0.35 18.58
N ALA A 141 -11.62 0.38 18.31
CA ALA A 141 -10.61 0.64 19.33
C ALA A 141 -10.74 2.06 19.91
N VAL A 142 -10.96 3.06 19.05
CA VAL A 142 -11.21 4.44 19.48
C VAL A 142 -12.51 4.55 20.26
N LYS A 143 -13.61 3.97 19.75
CA LYS A 143 -14.94 4.01 20.40
C LYS A 143 -14.99 3.31 21.75
N ARG A 144 -14.13 2.32 21.97
CA ARG A 144 -13.99 1.60 23.25
C ARG A 144 -12.98 2.24 24.20
N GLU A 145 -12.42 3.39 23.84
CA GLU A 145 -11.35 4.06 24.59
C GLU A 145 -10.10 3.16 24.78
N ALA A 146 -9.93 2.17 23.91
CA ALA A 146 -8.79 1.24 23.94
C ALA A 146 -7.57 1.81 23.21
N ALA A 147 -7.76 2.75 22.30
CA ALA A 147 -6.70 3.43 21.57
C ALA A 147 -7.07 4.89 21.28
N VAL A 148 -6.04 5.72 21.11
CA VAL A 148 -6.14 7.09 20.60
C VAL A 148 -5.38 7.13 19.29
N ILE A 149 -6.08 7.38 18.18
CA ILE A 149 -5.50 7.40 16.83
C ILE A 149 -5.72 8.80 16.25
N GLN A 150 -4.67 9.61 16.20
CA GLN A 150 -4.74 11.00 15.73
C GLN A 150 -4.03 11.21 14.38
N ASP A 151 -3.11 10.31 14.02
CA ASP A 151 -2.39 10.37 12.76
C ASP A 151 -1.98 8.98 12.24
N ALA A 152 -1.21 8.96 11.15
CA ALA A 152 -0.74 7.71 10.55
C ALA A 152 0.27 6.95 11.44
N ASN A 153 1.05 7.65 12.26
CA ASN A 153 2.00 7.01 13.18
C ASN A 153 1.25 6.30 14.31
N ASP A 154 0.25 6.97 14.90
CA ASP A 154 -0.62 6.36 15.91
C ASP A 154 -1.35 5.15 15.34
N PHE A 155 -1.89 5.28 14.12
CA PHE A 155 -2.57 4.17 13.44
C PHE A 155 -1.62 2.98 13.26
N TYR A 156 -0.39 3.23 12.78
CA TYR A 156 0.60 2.17 12.58
C TYR A 156 1.05 1.53 13.89
N ALA A 157 1.27 2.34 14.94
CA ALA A 157 1.66 1.86 16.26
C ALA A 157 0.58 0.97 16.86
N TRP A 158 -0.68 1.40 16.83
CA TRP A 158 -1.83 0.61 17.26
C TRP A 158 -1.95 -0.68 16.45
N ALA A 159 -1.98 -0.59 15.12
CA ALA A 159 -2.16 -1.74 14.24
C ALA A 159 -1.03 -2.79 14.37
N SER A 160 0.19 -2.34 14.65
CA SER A 160 1.34 -3.22 14.84
C SER A 160 1.31 -3.97 16.18
N GLN A 161 0.67 -3.40 17.21
CA GLN A 161 0.48 -4.06 18.52
C GLN A 161 -0.67 -5.07 18.47
N GLU A 162 -1.74 -4.78 17.72
CA GLU A 162 -2.89 -5.67 17.51
C GLU A 162 -2.59 -6.90 16.64
N ARG A 163 -1.37 -7.02 16.10
CA ARG A 163 -0.93 -8.14 15.25
C ARG A 163 -1.13 -9.51 15.86
N GLU A 164 -1.19 -9.64 17.18
CA GLU A 164 -1.43 -10.94 17.82
C GLU A 164 -2.85 -11.49 17.52
N ALA A 165 -3.77 -10.67 17.02
CA ALA A 165 -5.14 -11.06 16.69
C ALA A 165 -5.44 -11.21 15.18
N SER A 166 -4.53 -10.83 14.27
CA SER A 166 -4.81 -10.87 12.81
C SER A 166 -3.61 -11.24 11.93
N ASP A 167 -3.86 -12.02 10.86
CA ASP A 167 -2.87 -12.40 9.83
C ASP A 167 -2.51 -11.23 8.87
N ILE A 168 -2.49 -9.99 9.36
CA ILE A 168 -2.23 -8.77 8.58
C ILE A 168 -0.89 -8.16 8.99
N GLU A 169 0.02 -8.05 8.02
CA GLU A 169 1.32 -7.40 8.22
C GLU A 169 1.24 -5.90 7.87
N TYR A 170 1.30 -5.05 8.89
CA TYR A 170 1.37 -3.61 8.71
C TYR A 170 2.79 -3.12 8.37
N VAL A 171 2.90 -2.19 7.43
CA VAL A 171 4.14 -1.49 7.10
C VAL A 171 3.91 0.01 7.09
N PHE A 172 4.90 0.80 7.50
CA PHE A 172 4.81 2.26 7.48
C PHE A 172 5.61 2.82 6.31
N VAL A 173 4.98 3.67 5.50
CA VAL A 173 5.61 4.39 4.39
C VAL A 173 5.43 5.88 4.64
N SER A 174 6.50 6.57 5.01
CA SER A 174 6.40 7.99 5.37
C SER A 174 6.34 8.88 4.12
N LYS A 175 5.80 10.09 4.27
CA LYS A 175 5.89 11.16 3.26
C LYS A 175 7.32 11.51 2.89
N ASP A 176 8.26 11.37 3.84
CA ASP A 176 9.67 11.65 3.61
C ASP A 176 10.30 10.56 2.73
N ASP A 177 9.93 9.28 2.95
CA ASP A 177 10.31 8.18 2.07
C ASP A 177 9.73 8.39 0.67
N CYS A 178 8.46 8.78 0.58
CA CYS A 178 7.82 9.14 -0.70
C CYS A 178 8.58 10.27 -1.40
N ALA A 179 8.97 11.33 -0.68
CA ALA A 179 9.70 12.45 -1.24
C ALA A 179 11.12 12.06 -1.70
N ALA A 180 11.84 11.25 -0.90
CA ALA A 180 13.15 10.73 -1.27
C ALA A 180 13.07 9.84 -2.52
N ASN A 181 12.07 8.96 -2.57
CA ASN A 181 11.81 8.11 -3.72
C ASN A 181 11.36 8.90 -4.96
N ALA A 182 10.67 10.03 -4.79
CA ALA A 182 10.34 10.93 -5.91
C ALA A 182 11.61 11.48 -6.57
N GLN A 183 12.60 11.84 -5.76
CA GLN A 183 13.90 12.31 -6.26
C GLN A 183 14.67 11.18 -6.95
N GLU A 184 14.61 9.95 -6.41
CA GLU A 184 15.20 8.77 -7.04
C GLU A 184 14.59 8.48 -8.41
N ILE A 185 13.26 8.47 -8.51
CA ILE A 185 12.51 8.32 -9.77
C ILE A 185 13.00 9.34 -10.79
N THR A 186 13.13 10.61 -10.39
CA THR A 186 13.57 11.69 -11.27
C THR A 186 15.01 11.50 -11.76
N LYS A 187 15.91 11.02 -10.89
CA LYS A 187 17.31 10.75 -11.22
C LYS A 187 17.48 9.51 -12.09
N ARG A 188 16.68 8.46 -11.85
CA ARG A 188 16.80 7.16 -12.51
C ARG A 188 16.10 7.15 -13.87
N TRP A 189 14.97 7.84 -14.00
CA TRP A 189 14.19 7.89 -15.24
C TRP A 189 14.02 9.32 -15.79
N PRO A 190 15.11 10.11 -15.95
CA PRO A 190 15.02 11.52 -16.34
C PRO A 190 14.51 11.72 -17.77
N SER A 191 14.74 10.73 -18.64
CA SER A 191 14.40 10.77 -20.07
C SER A 191 13.10 10.05 -20.42
N VAL A 192 12.45 9.39 -19.46
CA VAL A 192 11.21 8.65 -19.73
C VAL A 192 10.06 9.65 -19.92
N LYS A 193 9.52 9.68 -21.14
CA LYS A 193 8.40 10.55 -21.53
C LYS A 193 7.11 9.75 -21.59
N ALA A 194 6.01 10.37 -21.16
CA ALA A 194 4.70 9.82 -21.45
C ALA A 194 4.45 9.93 -22.96
N ILE A 195 3.97 8.85 -23.57
CA ILE A 195 3.47 8.89 -24.94
C ILE A 195 2.07 9.49 -24.87
N ALA A 196 1.80 10.52 -25.67
CA ALA A 196 0.46 11.09 -25.76
C ALA A 196 -0.52 10.00 -26.24
N ALA A 197 -1.69 9.91 -25.61
CA ALA A 197 -2.75 9.04 -26.12
C ALA A 197 -3.15 9.54 -27.52
N LEU A 198 -3.21 8.59 -28.48
CA LEU A 198 -3.71 8.83 -29.83
C LEU A 198 -5.22 9.15 -29.81
#